data_AF-A0A2N1PIQ0-F1
#
_entry.id   AF-A0A2N1PIQ0-F1
#
_cell.length_a   1.000
_cell.length_b   1.000
_cell.length_c   1.000
_cell.angle_alpha   90.00
_cell.angle_beta   90.00
_cell.angle_gamma   90.00
#
_symmetry.space_group_name_H-M   'P 1'
#
loop_
_entity.id
_entity.type
_entity.pdbx_description
1 polymer ?
#
loop_
_entity_poly.entity_id
_entity_poly.type
_entity_poly.pdbx_seq_one_letter_code
_entity_poly.pdbx_strand_id
1 'polypeptide(L)'
;MRGVNVGLDEFRSQMLIDTKPKTFAGLVKISGLSHGTDVWLKNAQSLVQGTTEYGKITFEEIIACRDDIMVQLSERGLQPLKAFEIMEFVRKGKPSKDKATWLDYEQEMRKNNVPEWYIWSASQIKYMFPKAHATAYVIMAMRIAWFKVYHPLAYYVSYFTLRCNAYDIDVMRKGSQAIMNRLTDIDKRLRDSSTKFQVTNKEKELYNTLEVALEMTLRGYRFHNIDLKLSQADEFLIHPNDSRILIPPFKVLDGLGENAARSIVEAREKCFFLSKEDLQSRTQINGTQIRKM
;
A
#
# COMPACT_ATOMS: atom_id res chain seq x y z
N MET A 1 -7.40 -18.12 12.79
CA MET A 1 -7.42 -17.36 11.52
C MET A 1 -6.21 -16.43 11.52
N ARG A 2 -5.16 -16.76 10.76
CA ARG A 2 -4.08 -15.79 10.49
C ARG A 2 -4.71 -14.71 9.60
N GLY A 3 -4.64 -13.46 10.04
CA GLY A 3 -5.15 -12.34 9.25
C GLY A 3 -4.50 -12.38 7.88
N VAL A 4 -5.33 -12.53 6.84
CA VAL A 4 -4.88 -12.30 5.47
C VAL A 4 -4.47 -10.82 5.43
N ASN A 5 -3.20 -10.54 5.11
CA ASN A 5 -2.66 -9.19 5.03
C ASN A 5 -3.25 -8.50 3.80
N VAL A 6 -4.48 -7.99 3.91
CA VAL A 6 -5.18 -7.40 2.76
C VAL A 6 -4.49 -6.10 2.32
N GLY A 7 -3.85 -6.12 1.14
CA GLY A 7 -3.61 -4.91 0.33
C GLY A 7 -2.54 -3.95 0.86
N LEU A 8 -1.63 -4.42 1.70
CA LEU A 8 -0.49 -3.65 2.22
C LEU A 8 0.77 -4.53 2.19
N ASP A 9 1.90 -3.93 1.83
CA ASP A 9 3.24 -4.50 2.00
C ASP A 9 3.34 -5.22 3.36
N GLU A 10 3.70 -6.50 3.36
CA GLU A 10 3.76 -7.39 4.54
C GLU A 10 4.53 -6.71 5.69
N PHE A 11 5.56 -5.95 5.34
CA PHE A 11 6.33 -5.12 6.26
C PHE A 11 5.51 -4.08 7.03
N ARG A 12 4.68 -3.28 6.33
CA ARG A 12 3.87 -2.21 6.95
C ARG A 12 2.71 -2.78 7.75
N SER A 13 2.09 -3.84 7.25
CA SER A 13 1.03 -4.56 7.96
C SER A 13 1.53 -5.13 9.28
N GLN A 14 2.70 -5.77 9.27
CA GLN A 14 3.31 -6.30 10.49
C GLN A 14 3.63 -5.17 11.48
N MET A 15 4.17 -4.04 11.00
CA MET A 15 4.44 -2.88 11.86
C MET A 15 3.16 -2.35 12.53
N LEU A 16 2.04 -2.28 11.81
CA LEU A 16 0.74 -1.88 12.38
C LEU A 16 0.22 -2.90 13.40
N ILE A 17 0.40 -4.20 13.15
CA ILE A 17 0.02 -5.28 14.08
C ILE A 17 0.83 -5.23 15.37
N ASP A 18 2.14 -4.97 15.26
CA ASP A 18 3.07 -4.95 16.38
C ASP A 18 2.87 -3.70 17.25
N THR A 19 2.65 -2.54 16.62
CA THR A 19 2.61 -1.24 17.32
C THR A 19 1.21 -0.78 17.72
N LYS A 20 0.15 -1.24 17.02
CA LYS A 20 -1.27 -0.90 17.26
C LYS A 20 -1.49 0.57 17.62
N PRO A 21 -1.11 1.51 16.74
CA PRO A 21 -1.18 2.94 17.02
C PRO A 21 -2.64 3.34 17.31
N LYS A 22 -2.86 4.08 18.40
CA LYS A 22 -4.19 4.58 18.80
C LYS A 22 -4.40 6.05 18.47
N THR A 23 -3.35 6.74 18.03
CA THR A 23 -3.37 8.19 17.80
C THR A 23 -2.91 8.52 16.40
N PHE A 24 -3.35 9.67 15.89
CA PHE A 24 -2.87 10.19 14.61
C PHE A 24 -1.35 10.38 14.60
N ALA A 25 -0.77 10.89 15.70
CA ALA A 25 0.67 11.02 15.85
C ALA A 25 1.40 9.67 15.77
N GLY A 26 0.83 8.60 16.36
CA GLY A 26 1.36 7.25 16.24
C GLY A 26 1.37 6.74 14.79
N LEU A 27 0.32 7.04 14.01
CA LEU A 27 0.28 6.71 12.58
C LEU A 27 1.34 7.48 11.78
N VAL A 28 1.53 8.78 12.07
CA VAL A 28 2.61 9.58 11.46
C VAL A 28 3.98 8.98 11.79
N LYS A 29 4.15 8.47 13.01
CA LYS A 29 5.38 7.81 13.44
C LYS A 29 5.66 6.54 12.63
N ILE A 30 4.68 5.68 12.48
CA ILE A 30 4.76 4.47 11.63
C ILE A 30 5.07 4.84 10.17
N SER A 31 4.46 5.91 9.66
CA SER A 31 4.77 6.40 8.31
C SER A 31 6.24 6.81 8.19
N GLY A 32 6.80 7.53 9.16
CA GLY A 32 8.24 7.82 9.19
C GLY A 32 9.12 6.56 9.19
N LEU A 33 8.81 5.62 10.10
CA LEU A 33 9.56 4.37 10.30
C LEU A 33 9.54 3.43 9.07
N SER A 34 8.45 3.44 8.30
CA SER A 34 8.23 2.52 7.18
C SER A 34 8.72 3.00 5.81
N HIS A 35 9.24 4.23 5.74
CA HIS A 35 9.74 4.83 4.50
C HIS A 35 11.23 5.19 4.55
N GLY A 36 11.86 5.16 5.73
CA GLY A 36 13.29 5.34 5.89
C GLY A 36 14.10 4.04 5.72
N THR A 37 15.35 4.17 5.26
CA THR A 37 16.27 3.04 5.13
C THR A 37 17.04 2.84 6.43
N ASP A 38 17.01 1.62 6.97
CA ASP A 38 17.56 1.24 8.29
C ASP A 38 17.03 2.10 9.46
N VAL A 39 15.77 2.53 9.35
CA VAL A 39 15.06 3.26 10.42
C VAL A 39 14.33 2.28 11.34
N TRP A 40 13.54 1.35 10.79
CA TRP A 40 12.86 0.31 11.57
C TRP A 40 13.66 -0.98 11.64
N LEU A 41 13.83 -1.67 10.51
CA LEU A 41 14.63 -2.89 10.42
C LEU A 41 16.08 -2.59 10.79
N LYS A 42 16.70 -3.48 11.58
CA LYS A 42 18.07 -3.34 12.10
C LYS A 42 18.30 -2.13 13.03
N ASN A 43 17.24 -1.44 13.44
CA ASN A 43 17.33 -0.24 14.27
C ASN A 43 16.15 -0.15 15.26
N ALA A 44 15.13 0.68 15.02
CA ALA A 44 14.10 0.95 16.02
C ALA A 44 13.30 -0.28 16.44
N GLN A 45 13.18 -1.30 15.58
CA GLN A 45 12.52 -2.56 15.93
C GLN A 45 13.20 -3.26 17.11
N SER A 46 14.53 -3.33 17.13
CA SER A 46 15.26 -4.02 18.22
C SER A 46 15.20 -3.23 19.52
N LEU A 47 15.18 -1.91 19.45
CA LEU A 47 14.97 -1.05 20.63
C LEU A 47 13.58 -1.25 21.23
N VAL A 48 12.52 -1.29 20.41
CA VAL A 48 11.15 -1.51 20.87
C VAL A 48 10.95 -2.93 21.42
N GLN A 49 11.65 -3.91 20.86
CA GLN A 49 11.62 -5.30 21.34
C GLN A 49 12.54 -5.53 22.55
N GLY A 50 13.45 -4.61 22.85
CA GLY A 50 14.43 -4.75 23.94
C GLY A 50 15.49 -5.82 23.67
N THR A 51 15.85 -6.04 22.40
CA THR A 51 16.85 -7.04 21.99
C THR A 51 18.25 -6.46 21.83
N THR A 52 18.43 -5.17 22.12
CA THR A 52 19.74 -4.50 22.18
C THR A 52 20.28 -4.47 23.61
N GLU A 53 21.56 -4.13 23.75
CA GLU A 53 22.20 -3.90 25.05
C GLU A 53 21.60 -2.72 25.84
N TYR A 54 20.86 -1.84 25.15
CA TYR A 54 20.24 -0.65 25.76
C TYR A 54 18.89 -0.94 26.43
N GLY A 55 18.42 -2.19 26.38
CA GLY A 55 17.11 -2.56 26.88
C GLY A 55 15.95 -2.06 26.03
N LYS A 56 14.74 -2.09 26.60
CA LYS A 56 13.51 -1.77 25.89
C LYS A 56 13.25 -0.26 25.91
N ILE A 57 13.18 0.35 24.73
CA ILE A 57 12.81 1.76 24.54
C ILE A 57 11.36 1.85 24.07
N THR A 58 10.62 2.85 24.55
CA THR A 58 9.21 3.00 24.20
C THR A 58 9.04 3.46 22.75
N PHE A 59 7.91 3.10 22.13
CA PHE A 59 7.60 3.50 20.76
C PHE A 59 7.48 5.03 20.63
N GLU A 60 7.10 5.71 21.70
CA GLU A 60 6.97 7.16 21.78
C GLU A 60 8.32 7.88 21.76
N GLU A 61 9.41 7.24 22.19
CA GLU A 61 10.74 7.84 22.31
C GLU A 61 11.63 7.65 21.08
N ILE A 62 11.47 6.55 20.33
CA ILE A 62 12.32 6.24 19.17
C ILE A 62 12.28 7.33 18.08
N ILE A 63 13.36 7.43 17.31
CA ILE A 63 13.49 8.35 16.16
C ILE A 63 12.67 7.81 14.99
N ALA A 64 11.74 8.61 14.46
CA ALA A 64 10.90 8.19 13.33
C ALA A 64 10.92 9.16 12.14
N CYS A 65 11.05 10.44 12.42
CA CYS A 65 11.21 11.48 11.41
C CYS A 65 12.47 12.32 11.72
N ARG A 66 13.03 12.98 10.70
CA ARG A 66 14.20 13.84 10.91
C ARG A 66 13.92 14.95 11.92
N ASP A 67 12.71 15.51 11.90
CA ASP A 67 12.32 16.60 12.78
C ASP A 67 12.35 16.17 14.26
N ASP A 68 12.13 14.88 14.55
CA ASP A 68 12.26 14.35 15.90
C ASP A 68 13.72 14.49 16.38
N ILE A 69 14.73 14.32 15.51
CA ILE A 69 16.13 14.51 15.90
C ILE A 69 16.40 15.94 16.36
N MET A 70 15.98 16.91 15.55
CA MET A 70 16.20 18.32 15.86
C MET A 70 15.50 18.69 17.18
N VAL A 71 14.22 18.35 17.31
CA VAL A 71 13.41 18.70 18.49
C VAL A 71 13.95 18.02 19.74
N GLN A 72 14.19 16.70 19.71
CA GLN A 72 14.64 15.93 20.88
C GLN A 72 16.05 16.34 21.33
N LEU A 73 16.95 16.70 20.40
CA LEU A 73 18.27 17.23 20.76
C LEU A 73 18.16 18.63 21.38
N SER A 74 17.31 19.51 20.84
CA SER A 74 17.07 20.84 21.40
C SER A 74 16.41 20.78 22.78
N GLU A 75 15.46 19.87 23.00
CA GLU A 75 14.85 19.62 24.32
C GLU A 75 15.87 19.12 25.36
N ARG A 76 16.96 18.49 24.89
CA ARG A 76 18.09 18.04 25.72
C ARG A 76 19.19 19.09 25.87
N GLY A 77 18.98 20.32 25.39
CA GLY A 77 19.89 21.45 25.60
C GLY A 77 20.95 21.65 24.50
N LEU A 78 20.95 20.87 23.42
CA LEU A 78 21.82 21.18 22.27
C LEU A 78 21.38 22.50 21.62
N GLN A 79 22.37 23.31 21.24
CA GLN A 79 22.15 24.53 20.46
C GLN A 79 21.33 24.22 19.19
N PRO A 80 20.27 25.01 18.87
CA PRO A 80 19.37 24.73 17.75
C PRO A 80 20.08 24.50 16.41
N LEU A 81 21.12 25.30 16.12
CA LEU A 81 21.91 25.14 14.90
C LEU A 81 22.64 23.78 14.87
N LYS A 82 23.20 23.34 16.00
CA LYS A 82 23.89 22.05 16.10
C LYS A 82 22.92 20.88 15.99
N ALA A 83 21.75 20.97 16.62
CA ALA A 83 20.69 19.98 16.48
C ALA A 83 20.21 19.86 15.02
N PHE A 84 20.07 20.99 14.31
CA PHE A 84 19.74 21.02 12.89
C PHE A 84 20.82 20.37 12.01
N GLU A 85 22.10 20.70 12.25
CA GLU A 85 23.23 20.10 11.54
C GLU A 85 23.26 18.58 11.70
N ILE A 86 23.14 18.09 12.94
CA ILE A 86 23.10 16.65 13.26
C ILE A 86 21.92 15.98 12.55
N MET A 87 20.73 16.59 12.62
CA MET A 87 19.56 16.09 11.91
C MET A 87 19.83 15.96 10.39
N GLU A 88 20.33 17.01 9.74
CA GLU A 88 20.60 17.00 8.29
C GLU A 88 21.69 16.00 7.91
N PHE A 89 22.65 15.77 8.81
CA PHE A 89 23.71 14.79 8.65
C PHE A 89 23.17 13.36 8.73
N VAL A 90 22.41 13.04 9.78
CA VAL A 90 21.80 11.73 10.03
C VAL A 90 20.79 11.36 8.95
N ARG A 91 19.87 12.27 8.58
CA ARG A 91 18.81 11.97 7.59
C ARG A 91 19.34 11.66 6.18
N LYS A 92 20.60 12.00 5.90
CA LYS A 92 21.31 11.69 4.63
C LYS A 92 22.21 10.44 4.73
N GLY A 93 22.17 9.73 5.85
CA GLY A 93 22.96 8.51 6.08
C GLY A 93 24.47 8.77 6.14
N LYS A 94 24.87 10.00 6.51
CA LYS A 94 26.28 10.36 6.63
C LYS A 94 27.01 9.74 7.83
N PRO A 95 26.39 9.32 8.96
CA PRO A 95 27.12 8.68 10.06
C PRO A 95 28.01 7.51 9.63
N SER A 96 27.54 6.67 8.70
CA SER A 96 28.35 5.56 8.17
C SER A 96 29.38 5.94 7.11
N LYS A 97 29.30 7.16 6.56
CA LYS A 97 30.13 7.62 5.42
C LYS A 97 31.24 8.58 5.87
N ASP A 98 30.95 9.40 6.87
CA ASP A 98 31.85 10.42 7.40
C ASP A 98 31.95 10.23 8.92
N LYS A 99 32.82 9.29 9.30
CA LYS A 99 33.01 8.89 10.70
C LYS A 99 33.70 9.95 11.54
N ALA A 100 34.51 10.81 10.92
CA ALA A 100 35.20 11.89 11.62
C ALA A 100 34.19 12.93 12.12
N THR A 101 33.36 13.46 11.22
CA THR A 101 32.30 14.42 11.59
C THR A 101 31.28 13.77 12.53
N TRP A 102 30.97 12.49 12.33
CA TRP A 102 30.07 11.76 13.24
C TRP A 102 30.61 11.71 14.67
N LEU A 103 31.91 11.43 14.85
CA LEU A 103 32.53 11.38 16.17
C LEU A 103 32.41 12.72 16.92
N ASP A 104 32.58 13.85 16.25
CA ASP A 104 32.39 15.18 16.83
C ASP A 104 30.94 15.38 17.31
N TYR A 105 29.96 14.94 16.51
CA TYR A 105 28.55 14.98 16.89
C TYR A 105 28.22 14.03 18.04
N GLU A 106 28.82 12.83 18.10
CA GLU A 106 28.66 11.94 19.24
C GLU A 106 29.16 12.58 20.53
N GLN A 107 30.34 13.19 20.52
CA GLN A 107 30.90 13.86 21.69
C GLN A 107 30.01 15.02 22.16
N GLU A 108 29.51 15.82 21.22
CA GLU A 108 28.58 16.90 21.54
C GLU A 108 27.25 16.38 22.11
N MET A 109 26.71 15.30 21.57
CA MET A 109 25.52 14.63 22.10
C MET A 109 25.77 14.08 23.51
N ARG A 110 26.90 13.40 23.75
CA ARG A 110 27.30 12.88 25.07
C ARG A 110 27.46 13.98 26.11
N LYS A 111 28.08 15.11 25.73
CA LYS A 111 28.26 16.28 26.59
C LYS A 111 26.93 16.87 27.08
N ASN A 112 25.87 16.72 26.30
CA ASN A 112 24.52 17.15 26.62
C ASN A 112 23.64 16.00 27.14
N ASN A 113 24.23 14.93 27.68
CA ASN A 113 23.54 13.79 28.28
C ASN A 113 22.52 13.09 27.36
N VAL A 114 22.77 13.10 26.05
CA VAL A 114 21.99 12.30 25.11
C VAL A 114 22.29 10.81 25.35
N PRO A 115 21.27 9.94 25.56
CA PRO A 115 21.50 8.53 25.83
C PRO A 115 22.24 7.79 24.71
N GLU A 116 23.10 6.82 25.05
CA GLU A 116 23.87 6.05 24.05
C GLU A 116 22.97 5.31 23.04
N TRP A 117 21.81 4.81 23.48
CA TRP A 117 20.86 4.16 22.56
C TRP A 117 20.40 5.08 21.43
N TYR A 118 20.31 6.38 21.72
CA TYR A 118 19.86 7.39 20.78
C TYR A 118 20.97 7.69 19.75
N ILE A 119 22.20 7.85 20.24
CA ILE A 119 23.39 8.05 19.41
C ILE A 119 23.58 6.83 18.49
N TRP A 120 23.49 5.62 19.06
CA TRP A 120 23.51 4.37 18.31
C TRP A 120 22.42 4.33 17.24
N SER A 121 21.17 4.61 17.60
CA SER A 121 20.04 4.58 16.65
C SER A 121 20.23 5.56 15.50
N ALA A 122 20.68 6.79 15.79
CA ALA A 122 20.98 7.81 14.81
C ALA A 122 22.11 7.38 13.85
N SER A 123 23.11 6.63 14.33
CA SER A 123 24.21 6.12 13.50
C SER A 123 23.78 5.06 12.46
N GLN A 124 22.69 4.32 12.74
CA GLN A 124 22.22 3.24 11.85
C GLN A 124 21.49 3.78 10.62
N ILE A 125 20.80 4.92 10.76
CA ILE A 125 19.91 5.50 9.75
C ILE A 125 20.67 5.80 8.45
N LYS A 126 20.15 5.33 7.31
CA LYS A 126 20.69 5.65 5.98
C LYS A 126 19.90 6.73 5.25
N TYR A 127 18.61 6.82 5.55
CA TYR A 127 17.72 7.82 4.99
C TYR A 127 16.48 7.97 5.86
N MET A 128 15.99 9.20 6.03
CA MET A 128 14.81 9.45 6.87
C MET A 128 13.93 10.59 6.32
N PHE A 129 12.62 10.39 6.43
CA PHE A 129 11.61 11.32 5.94
C PHE A 129 11.36 12.54 6.84
N PRO A 130 10.94 13.68 6.26
CA PRO A 130 10.37 14.80 7.01
C PRO A 130 9.02 14.45 7.62
N LYS A 131 8.76 14.94 8.84
CA LYS A 131 7.50 14.74 9.56
C LYS A 131 6.30 15.33 8.83
N ALA A 132 6.48 16.46 8.16
CA ALA A 132 5.44 17.07 7.33
C ALA A 132 4.98 16.16 6.18
N HIS A 133 5.92 15.42 5.57
CA HIS A 133 5.62 14.50 4.48
C HIS A 133 4.88 13.25 4.98
N ALA A 134 5.36 12.66 6.07
CA ALA A 134 4.67 11.56 6.75
C ALA A 134 3.24 11.97 7.17
N THR A 135 3.09 13.18 7.70
CA THR A 135 1.79 13.76 8.08
C THR A 135 0.86 13.87 6.86
N ALA A 136 1.33 14.44 5.75
CA ALA A 136 0.53 14.59 4.55
C ALA A 136 0.01 13.23 4.02
N TYR A 137 0.87 12.21 3.98
CA TYR A 137 0.45 10.85 3.59
C TYR A 137 -0.57 10.25 4.55
N VAL A 138 -0.36 10.40 5.86
CA VAL A 138 -1.30 9.85 6.86
C VAL A 138 -2.65 10.56 6.79
N ILE A 139 -2.71 11.86 6.52
CA ILE A 139 -3.99 12.56 6.27
C ILE A 139 -4.71 11.94 5.07
N MET A 140 -4.01 11.70 3.96
CA MET A 140 -4.62 11.07 2.78
C MET A 140 -5.09 9.64 3.09
N ALA A 141 -4.27 8.84 3.78
CA ALA A 141 -4.62 7.49 4.18
C ALA A 141 -5.84 7.46 5.11
N MET A 142 -5.95 8.39 6.06
CA MET A 142 -7.10 8.52 6.95
C MET A 142 -8.38 8.91 6.19
N ARG A 143 -8.29 9.81 5.21
CA ARG A 143 -9.42 10.14 4.33
C ARG A 143 -9.91 8.90 3.57
N ILE A 144 -8.99 8.14 2.96
CA ILE A 144 -9.33 6.89 2.25
C ILE A 144 -9.92 5.85 3.20
N ALA A 145 -9.33 5.68 4.40
CA ALA A 145 -9.79 4.76 5.41
C ALA A 145 -11.21 5.08 5.88
N TRP A 146 -11.56 6.36 6.00
CA TRP A 146 -12.92 6.79 6.33
C TRP A 146 -13.93 6.28 5.29
N PHE A 147 -13.65 6.43 3.99
CA PHE A 147 -14.50 5.83 2.94
C PHE A 147 -14.51 4.30 3.03
N LYS A 148 -13.36 3.65 3.26
CA LYS A 148 -13.29 2.19 3.40
C LYS A 148 -14.20 1.66 4.53
N VAL A 149 -14.40 2.43 5.59
CA VAL A 149 -15.24 2.04 6.74
C VAL A 149 -16.69 2.45 6.55
N TYR A 150 -16.95 3.71 6.21
CA TYR A 150 -18.29 4.30 6.21
C TYR A 150 -18.98 4.30 4.84
N HIS A 151 -18.22 4.26 3.75
CA HIS A 151 -18.73 4.20 2.37
C HIS A 151 -17.97 3.14 1.54
N PRO A 152 -18.01 1.86 1.98
CA PRO A 152 -17.16 0.80 1.43
C PRO A 152 -17.28 0.60 -0.08
N LEU A 153 -18.48 0.75 -0.66
CA LEU A 153 -18.66 0.63 -2.11
C LEU A 153 -17.94 1.73 -2.89
N ALA A 154 -18.01 2.98 -2.42
CA ALA A 154 -17.28 4.07 -3.05
C ALA A 154 -15.77 3.80 -3.00
N TYR A 155 -15.28 3.30 -1.86
CA TYR A 155 -13.89 2.86 -1.73
C TYR A 155 -13.55 1.75 -2.73
N TYR A 156 -14.35 0.68 -2.83
CA TYR A 156 -14.08 -0.44 -3.72
C TYR A 156 -14.15 -0.04 -5.20
N VAL A 157 -15.15 0.75 -5.60
CA VAL A 157 -15.26 1.32 -6.95
C VAL A 157 -14.00 2.09 -7.30
N SER A 158 -13.60 3.05 -6.46
CA SER A 158 -12.40 3.85 -6.71
C SER A 158 -11.12 3.01 -6.69
N TYR A 159 -11.02 2.02 -5.79
CA TYR A 159 -9.85 1.14 -5.69
C TYR A 159 -9.70 0.28 -6.95
N PHE A 160 -10.74 -0.45 -7.33
CA PHE A 160 -10.70 -1.31 -8.52
C PHE A 160 -10.63 -0.51 -9.82
N THR A 161 -11.11 0.73 -9.87
CA THR A 161 -11.00 1.57 -11.08
C THR A 161 -9.61 2.20 -11.22
N LEU A 162 -9.05 2.73 -10.14
CA LEU A 162 -7.88 3.63 -10.21
C LEU A 162 -6.55 2.99 -9.77
N ARG A 163 -6.59 1.90 -8.99
CA ARG A 163 -5.38 1.32 -8.38
C ARG A 163 -5.00 -0.07 -8.93
N CYS A 164 -5.96 -0.79 -9.50
CA CYS A 164 -5.75 -2.14 -10.00
C CYS A 164 -5.37 -2.16 -11.49
N ASN A 165 -4.46 -3.06 -11.87
CA ASN A 165 -4.00 -3.23 -13.25
C ASN A 165 -4.24 -4.65 -13.80
N ALA A 166 -4.59 -5.60 -12.93
CA ALA A 166 -4.81 -7.00 -13.30
C ALA A 166 -6.05 -7.54 -12.60
N TYR A 167 -6.89 -8.27 -13.33
CA TYR A 167 -8.19 -8.74 -12.87
C TYR A 167 -8.41 -10.20 -13.28
N ASP A 168 -9.25 -10.89 -12.52
CA ASP A 168 -9.78 -12.21 -12.87
C ASP A 168 -11.26 -12.21 -12.47
N ILE A 169 -12.10 -11.66 -13.37
CA ILE A 169 -13.52 -11.44 -13.09
C ILE A 169 -14.26 -12.76 -12.83
N ASP A 170 -13.85 -13.84 -13.48
CA ASP A 170 -14.43 -15.16 -13.26
C ASP A 170 -14.16 -15.67 -11.84
N VAL A 171 -12.92 -15.53 -11.34
CA VAL A 171 -12.59 -15.87 -9.95
C VAL A 171 -13.30 -14.92 -8.98
N MET A 172 -13.28 -13.61 -9.24
CA MET A 172 -13.87 -12.59 -8.37
C MET A 172 -15.38 -12.78 -8.21
N ARG A 173 -16.11 -13.07 -9.29
CA ARG A 173 -17.56 -13.32 -9.28
C ARG A 173 -17.95 -14.62 -8.57
N LYS A 174 -17.10 -15.65 -8.62
CA LYS A 174 -17.32 -16.93 -7.91
C LYS A 174 -17.23 -16.78 -6.39
N GLY A 175 -16.74 -15.64 -5.90
CA GLY A 175 -16.78 -15.28 -4.47
C GLY A 175 -15.57 -15.76 -3.68
N SER A 176 -15.69 -15.64 -2.36
CA SER A 176 -14.56 -15.72 -1.41
C SER A 176 -13.75 -17.02 -1.51
N GLN A 177 -14.39 -18.17 -1.69
CA GLN A 177 -13.69 -19.46 -1.79
C GLN A 177 -12.82 -19.54 -3.05
N ALA A 178 -13.34 -19.11 -4.20
CA ALA A 178 -12.59 -19.13 -5.45
C ALA A 178 -11.41 -18.15 -5.39
N ILE A 179 -11.65 -16.95 -4.84
CA ILE A 179 -10.60 -15.94 -4.62
C ILE A 179 -9.50 -16.49 -3.70
N MET A 180 -9.89 -17.09 -2.57
CA MET A 180 -8.94 -17.66 -1.61
C MET A 180 -8.10 -18.79 -2.22
N ASN A 181 -8.71 -19.66 -3.03
CA ASN A 181 -7.99 -20.71 -3.73
C ASN A 181 -6.95 -20.12 -4.69
N ARG A 182 -7.31 -19.08 -5.44
CA ARG A 182 -6.41 -18.41 -6.39
C ARG A 182 -5.26 -17.68 -5.67
N LEU A 183 -5.55 -16.98 -4.57
CA LEU A 183 -4.52 -16.36 -3.72
C LEU A 183 -3.55 -17.42 -3.18
N THR A 184 -4.08 -18.54 -2.67
CA THR A 184 -3.27 -19.63 -2.11
C THR A 184 -2.38 -20.27 -3.17
N ASP A 185 -2.86 -20.47 -4.39
CA ASP A 185 -2.06 -20.97 -5.51
C ASP A 185 -0.87 -20.05 -5.82
N ILE A 186 -1.13 -18.75 -5.98
CA ILE A 186 -0.08 -17.77 -6.29
C ILE A 186 0.94 -17.67 -5.13
N ASP A 187 0.48 -17.59 -3.87
CA ASP A 187 1.35 -17.52 -2.69
C ASP A 187 2.23 -18.78 -2.54
N LYS A 188 1.65 -19.97 -2.76
CA LYS A 188 2.42 -21.24 -2.75
C LYS A 188 3.55 -21.21 -3.77
N ARG A 189 3.25 -20.81 -5.01
CA ARG A 189 4.26 -20.70 -6.07
C ARG A 189 5.31 -19.63 -5.77
N LEU A 190 4.93 -18.51 -5.15
CA LEU A 190 5.88 -17.45 -4.77
C LEU A 190 6.88 -17.91 -3.69
N ARG A 191 6.43 -18.72 -2.73
CA ARG A 191 7.26 -19.21 -1.62
C ARG A 191 8.16 -20.38 -2.00
N ASP A 192 7.79 -21.13 -3.02
CA ASP A 192 8.57 -22.26 -3.51
C ASP A 192 9.69 -21.77 -4.45
N SER A 193 10.94 -22.02 -4.06
CA SER A 193 12.13 -21.63 -4.82
C SER A 193 12.17 -22.19 -6.24
N SER A 194 11.50 -23.32 -6.50
CA SER A 194 11.45 -23.98 -7.81
C SER A 194 10.41 -23.37 -8.76
N THR A 195 9.31 -22.83 -8.21
CA THR A 195 8.18 -22.33 -9.00
C THR A 195 8.03 -20.81 -8.97
N LYS A 196 8.76 -20.09 -8.10
CA LYS A 196 8.70 -18.62 -7.98
C LYS A 196 8.93 -17.86 -9.30
N PHE A 197 9.78 -18.41 -10.18
CA PHE A 197 10.09 -17.80 -11.47
C PHE A 197 8.93 -17.91 -12.49
N GLN A 198 7.97 -18.80 -12.23
CA GLN A 198 6.76 -18.97 -13.04
C GLN A 198 5.67 -17.94 -12.69
N VAL A 199 5.78 -17.28 -11.52
CA VAL A 199 4.81 -16.26 -11.11
C VAL A 199 5.10 -14.96 -11.85
N THR A 200 4.24 -14.64 -12.81
CA THR A 200 4.40 -13.45 -13.66
C THR A 200 4.17 -12.16 -12.86
N ASN A 201 4.67 -11.01 -13.37
CA ASN A 201 4.36 -9.71 -12.77
C ASN A 201 2.85 -9.43 -12.75
N LYS A 202 2.13 -9.83 -13.80
CA LYS A 202 0.67 -9.75 -13.86
C LYS A 202 -0.01 -10.55 -12.75
N GLU A 203 0.51 -11.74 -12.41
CA GLU A 203 -0.02 -12.54 -11.30
C GLU A 203 0.25 -11.90 -9.94
N LYS A 204 1.38 -11.18 -9.78
CA LYS A 204 1.65 -10.40 -8.55
C LYS A 204 0.69 -9.22 -8.41
N GLU A 205 0.40 -8.52 -9.51
CA GLU A 205 -0.61 -7.45 -9.53
C GLU A 205 -2.03 -7.98 -9.28
N LEU A 206 -2.33 -9.15 -9.85
CA LEU A 206 -3.59 -9.85 -9.61
C LEU A 206 -3.72 -10.25 -8.15
N TYR A 207 -2.65 -10.76 -7.53
CA TYR A 207 -2.65 -11.12 -6.11
C TYR A 207 -3.10 -9.94 -5.23
N ASN A 208 -2.50 -8.75 -5.42
CA ASN A 208 -2.88 -7.54 -4.68
C ASN A 208 -4.35 -7.15 -4.91
N THR A 209 -4.84 -7.30 -6.13
CA THR A 209 -6.25 -7.03 -6.48
C THR A 209 -7.20 -8.03 -5.80
N LEU A 210 -6.83 -9.31 -5.80
CA LEU A 210 -7.61 -10.39 -5.22
C LEU A 210 -7.69 -10.31 -3.70
N GLU A 211 -6.68 -9.76 -3.02
CA GLU A 211 -6.75 -9.54 -1.58
C GLU A 211 -7.89 -8.58 -1.21
N VAL A 212 -8.01 -7.45 -1.93
CA VAL A 212 -9.10 -6.50 -1.70
C VAL A 212 -10.44 -7.04 -2.20
N ALA A 213 -10.44 -7.84 -3.27
CA ALA A 213 -11.64 -8.55 -3.72
C ALA A 213 -12.14 -9.57 -2.68
N LEU A 214 -11.23 -10.28 -2.01
CA LEU A 214 -11.56 -11.18 -0.91
C LEU A 214 -12.17 -10.41 0.25
N GLU A 215 -11.55 -9.30 0.67
CA GLU A 215 -12.10 -8.44 1.71
C GLU A 215 -13.51 -7.96 1.36
N MET A 216 -13.71 -7.43 0.15
CA MET A 216 -15.00 -6.98 -0.34
C MET A 216 -16.06 -8.09 -0.28
N THR A 217 -15.73 -9.30 -0.74
CA THR A 217 -16.66 -10.44 -0.71
C THR A 217 -16.97 -10.92 0.70
N LEU A 218 -15.99 -10.91 1.61
CA LEU A 218 -16.19 -11.22 3.02
C LEU A 218 -17.05 -10.19 3.75
N ARG A 219 -17.07 -8.94 3.27
CA ARG A 219 -18.00 -7.89 3.75
C ARG A 219 -19.43 -8.01 3.18
N GLY A 220 -19.71 -9.05 2.38
CA GLY A 220 -21.04 -9.33 1.83
C GLY A 220 -21.35 -8.64 0.51
N TYR A 221 -20.36 -8.03 -0.13
CA TYR A 221 -20.49 -7.49 -1.49
C TYR A 221 -20.12 -8.54 -2.54
N ARG A 222 -20.49 -8.31 -3.80
CA ARG A 222 -20.26 -9.27 -4.89
C ARG A 222 -19.84 -8.55 -6.17
N PHE A 223 -19.19 -9.29 -7.06
CA PHE A 223 -18.90 -8.83 -8.42
C PHE A 223 -19.92 -9.40 -9.38
N HIS A 224 -20.41 -8.58 -10.30
CA HIS A 224 -21.20 -9.02 -11.45
C HIS A 224 -20.28 -9.55 -12.56
N ASN A 225 -20.86 -10.23 -13.55
CA ASN A 225 -20.16 -10.40 -14.82
C ASN A 225 -20.12 -9.06 -15.58
N ILE A 226 -19.31 -9.00 -16.63
CA ILE A 226 -19.44 -7.91 -17.61
C ILE A 226 -20.85 -7.93 -18.17
N ASP A 227 -21.43 -6.74 -18.30
CA ASP A 227 -22.78 -6.54 -18.80
C ASP A 227 -22.74 -5.54 -19.95
N LEU A 228 -23.10 -5.99 -21.16
CA LEU A 228 -23.12 -5.15 -22.36
C LEU A 228 -23.97 -3.89 -22.20
N LYS A 229 -25.05 -3.93 -21.40
CA LYS A 229 -25.95 -2.79 -21.17
C LYS A 229 -25.40 -1.81 -20.14
N LEU A 230 -24.69 -2.31 -19.13
CA LEU A 230 -24.36 -1.53 -17.92
C LEU A 230 -22.87 -1.22 -17.77
N SER A 231 -21.97 -2.15 -18.13
CA SER A 231 -20.53 -1.97 -18.00
C SER A 231 -20.05 -0.71 -18.72
N GLN A 232 -19.13 0.02 -18.09
CA GLN A 232 -18.48 1.19 -18.69
C GLN A 232 -17.16 0.81 -19.34
N ALA A 233 -16.51 1.77 -19.98
CA ALA A 233 -15.25 1.53 -20.65
C ALA A 233 -14.14 1.15 -19.65
N ASP A 234 -13.96 1.94 -18.60
CA ASP A 234 -12.81 1.90 -17.69
C ASP A 234 -13.15 2.01 -16.20
N GLU A 235 -14.42 2.26 -15.84
CA GLU A 235 -14.87 2.44 -14.45
C GLU A 235 -15.76 1.29 -13.94
N PHE A 236 -15.50 0.84 -12.71
CA PHE A 236 -16.41 -0.05 -11.98
C PHE A 236 -17.66 0.72 -11.54
N LEU A 237 -18.84 0.15 -11.73
CA LEU A 237 -20.10 0.77 -11.31
C LEU A 237 -20.78 -0.02 -10.20
N ILE A 238 -21.58 0.66 -9.39
CA ILE A 238 -22.53 0.02 -8.50
C ILE A 238 -23.74 -0.42 -9.33
N HIS A 239 -24.19 -1.66 -9.17
CA HIS A 239 -25.34 -2.17 -9.90
C HIS A 239 -26.61 -1.38 -9.56
N PRO A 240 -27.39 -0.90 -10.56
CA PRO A 240 -28.50 0.03 -10.32
C PRO A 240 -29.62 -0.56 -9.46
N ASN A 241 -29.81 -1.88 -9.52
CA ASN A 241 -30.86 -2.59 -8.77
C ASN A 241 -30.36 -3.34 -7.54
N ASP A 242 -29.05 -3.39 -7.29
CA ASP A 242 -28.48 -4.07 -6.11
C ASP A 242 -27.23 -3.34 -5.65
N SER A 243 -27.38 -2.53 -4.60
CA SER A 243 -26.29 -1.76 -4.01
C SER A 243 -25.23 -2.64 -3.34
N ARG A 244 -25.24 -3.96 -3.48
CA ARG A 244 -24.16 -4.84 -3.00
C ARG A 244 -23.30 -5.40 -4.13
N ILE A 245 -23.61 -5.08 -5.37
CA ILE A 245 -22.96 -5.64 -6.55
C ILE A 245 -22.16 -4.55 -7.27
N LEU A 246 -20.91 -4.86 -7.61
CA LEU A 246 -20.11 -4.05 -8.53
C LEU A 246 -20.07 -4.68 -9.92
N ILE A 247 -20.28 -3.85 -10.93
CA ILE A 247 -20.21 -4.22 -12.34
C ILE A 247 -18.81 -3.82 -12.85
N PRO A 248 -18.03 -4.78 -13.38
CA PRO A 248 -16.73 -4.48 -13.94
C PRO A 248 -16.83 -3.73 -15.28
N PRO A 249 -15.87 -2.85 -15.61
CA PRO A 249 -15.78 -2.22 -16.92
C PRO A 249 -15.24 -3.19 -17.98
N PHE A 250 -15.36 -2.84 -19.26
CA PHE A 250 -14.81 -3.64 -20.35
C PHE A 250 -13.27 -3.73 -20.33
N LYS A 251 -12.58 -2.68 -19.85
CA LYS A 251 -11.10 -2.63 -19.73
C LYS A 251 -10.49 -3.77 -18.91
N VAL A 252 -11.26 -4.43 -18.05
CA VAL A 252 -10.75 -5.59 -17.28
C VAL A 252 -10.51 -6.83 -18.16
N LEU A 253 -11.04 -6.85 -19.38
CA LEU A 253 -10.89 -7.98 -20.29
C LEU A 253 -9.48 -8.04 -20.86
N ASP A 254 -8.86 -9.20 -20.68
CA ASP A 254 -7.52 -9.46 -21.18
C ASP A 254 -7.42 -9.26 -22.69
N GLY A 255 -6.57 -8.30 -23.08
CA GLY A 255 -6.33 -7.92 -24.46
C GLY A 255 -7.32 -6.89 -25.01
N LEU A 256 -8.21 -6.34 -24.19
CA LEU A 256 -9.13 -5.27 -24.58
C LEU A 256 -8.60 -3.92 -24.08
N GLY A 257 -8.06 -3.13 -25.01
CA GLY A 257 -7.52 -1.79 -24.72
C GLY A 257 -8.61 -0.74 -24.49
N GLU A 258 -8.22 0.40 -23.92
CA GLU A 258 -9.13 1.50 -23.56
C GLU A 258 -9.97 2.02 -24.73
N ASN A 259 -9.37 2.18 -25.91
CA ASN A 259 -10.09 2.60 -27.13
C ASN A 259 -11.15 1.59 -27.55
N ALA A 260 -10.83 0.29 -27.46
CA ALA A 260 -11.78 -0.76 -27.77
C ALA A 260 -12.95 -0.77 -26.77
N ALA A 261 -12.67 -0.59 -25.48
CA ALA A 261 -13.68 -0.46 -24.44
C ALA A 261 -14.62 0.74 -24.67
N ARG A 262 -14.07 1.90 -25.01
CA ARG A 262 -14.83 3.11 -25.34
C ARG A 262 -15.71 2.91 -26.58
N SER A 263 -15.18 2.26 -27.62
CA SER A 263 -15.95 2.00 -28.84
C SER A 263 -17.23 1.18 -28.58
N ILE A 264 -17.21 0.28 -27.59
CA ILE A 264 -18.41 -0.48 -27.19
C ILE A 264 -19.46 0.46 -26.58
N VAL A 265 -19.04 1.32 -25.66
CA VAL A 265 -19.95 2.27 -24.98
C VAL A 265 -20.54 3.25 -25.99
N GLU A 266 -19.70 3.86 -26.83
CA GLU A 266 -20.14 4.81 -27.87
C GLU A 266 -21.10 4.16 -28.89
N ALA A 267 -20.81 2.93 -29.33
CA ALA A 267 -21.70 2.22 -30.23
C ALA A 267 -23.05 1.90 -29.54
N ARG A 268 -23.02 1.44 -28.29
CA ARG A 268 -24.21 1.13 -27.48
C ARG A 268 -25.12 2.34 -27.30
N GLU A 269 -24.55 3.52 -27.04
CA GLU A 269 -25.31 4.76 -26.83
C GLU A 269 -26.05 5.22 -28.08
N LYS A 270 -25.50 4.95 -29.28
CA LYS A 270 -26.19 5.23 -30.55
C LYS A 270 -27.37 4.29 -30.78
N CYS A 271 -27.18 3.00 -30.51
CA CYS A 271 -28.22 1.97 -30.59
C CYS A 271 -27.71 0.70 -29.90
N PHE A 272 -28.59 -0.07 -29.25
CA PHE A 272 -28.18 -1.35 -28.68
C PHE A 272 -27.76 -2.36 -29.77
N PHE A 273 -26.97 -3.36 -29.41
CA PHE A 273 -26.46 -4.35 -30.35
C PHE A 273 -27.50 -5.43 -30.68
N LEU A 274 -27.60 -5.80 -31.95
CA LEU A 274 -28.57 -6.80 -32.44
C LEU A 274 -28.02 -8.23 -32.41
N SER A 275 -26.72 -8.40 -32.64
CA SER A 275 -26.05 -9.69 -32.66
C SER A 275 -24.57 -9.56 -32.30
N LYS A 276 -23.86 -10.69 -32.21
CA LYS A 276 -22.40 -10.69 -32.00
C LYS A 276 -21.67 -10.07 -33.19
N GLU A 277 -22.17 -10.29 -34.40
CA GLU A 277 -21.66 -9.72 -35.65
C GLU A 277 -21.90 -8.20 -35.70
N ASP A 278 -23.07 -7.74 -35.24
CA ASP A 278 -23.37 -6.31 -35.10
C ASP A 278 -22.41 -5.63 -34.10
N LEU A 279 -22.20 -6.24 -32.94
CA LEU A 279 -21.22 -5.77 -31.96
C LEU A 279 -19.80 -5.71 -32.57
N GLN A 280 -19.38 -6.76 -33.27
CA GLN A 280 -18.04 -6.82 -33.88
C GLN A 280 -17.86 -5.76 -34.98
N SER A 281 -18.87 -5.54 -35.82
CA SER A 281 -18.79 -4.60 -36.95
C SER A 281 -18.80 -3.14 -36.52
N ARG A 282 -19.45 -2.82 -35.39
CA ARG A 282 -19.63 -1.43 -34.91
C ARG A 282 -18.59 -0.98 -33.89
N THR A 283 -17.74 -1.88 -33.43
CA THR A 283 -16.75 -1.61 -32.38
C THR A 283 -15.37 -2.05 -32.82
N GLN A 284 -14.34 -1.69 -32.06
CA GLN A 284 -12.95 -2.06 -32.35
C GLN A 284 -12.55 -3.40 -31.72
N ILE A 285 -13.52 -4.29 -31.43
CA ILE A 285 -13.26 -5.57 -30.81
C ILE A 285 -13.26 -6.72 -31.81
N ASN A 286 -12.54 -7.80 -31.48
CA ASN A 286 -12.45 -9.01 -32.30
C ASN A 286 -13.22 -10.18 -31.69
N GLY A 287 -13.40 -11.26 -32.47
CA GLY A 287 -14.12 -12.45 -32.04
C GLY A 287 -13.54 -13.13 -30.79
N THR A 288 -12.23 -12.99 -30.51
CA THR A 288 -11.64 -13.51 -29.27
C THR A 288 -12.09 -12.73 -28.04
N GLN A 289 -12.19 -11.40 -28.14
CA GLN A 289 -12.71 -10.55 -27.06
C GLN A 289 -14.21 -10.80 -26.84
N ILE A 290 -14.99 -10.95 -27.92
CA ILE A 290 -16.44 -11.26 -27.83
C ILE A 290 -16.69 -12.58 -27.09
N ARG A 291 -15.81 -13.58 -27.23
CA ARG A 291 -15.93 -14.85 -26.49
C ARG A 291 -15.63 -14.74 -25.00
N LYS A 292 -14.90 -13.71 -24.58
CA LYS A 292 -14.55 -13.47 -23.17
C LYS A 292 -15.59 -12.62 -22.42
N MET A 293 -16.53 -12.03 -23.15
CA MET A 293 -17.67 -11.25 -22.61
C MET A 293 -18.84 -12.16 -22.29
#